data_AF-A0A947FJS5-F1
#
_entry.id   AF-A0A947FJS5-F1
#
_cell.length_a   1.000
_cell.length_b   1.000
_cell.length_c   1.000
_cell.angle_alpha   90.00
_cell.angle_beta   90.00
_cell.angle_gamma   90.00
#
_symmetry.space_group_name_H-M   'P 1'
#
loop_
_entity.id
_entity.type
_entity.pdbx_description
1 polymer ?
#
loop_
_entity_poly.entity_id
_entity_poly.type
_entity_poly.pdbx_seq_one_letter_code
_entity_poly.pdbx_strand_id
1 'polypeptide(L)'
;PITPATSASHFLADVFHETGGVVHQAEDEIAAINFALGASFAGKTACTITSGPGLALKMESIGLAVMAEIPLVIVSVQRGGPATGLPTKVEQGDLLSALFGAPGDAPKVVLAAATIEECFHFVITARKLAEAFRTPVIVLTDANLATGVQPYPRPPLSADWLSPPVDSSPWDPCVAPYDWNKETGLSSRPMPGQRGGEYVLTGLAHTRNSKVAYDPESNQQGCEMRSRKLAALQSSLKQPRVYGDDQGEPQGDLLLVGWGSSQGAIEEAVDRARAEGDKVSSLHLRFLSPLEPGLTEIFSRFGKVMTIEINYSDAPDAYLMTPERRRLGQLAWLLRSHTLVDVDCWTRVYGQPLQPGTIYQEIKRVMGVLSSNTKDA
;
A
#
# COMPACT_ATOMS: atom_id res chain seq x y z
N PRO A 1 -2.32 -21.47 6.07
CA PRO A 1 -0.89 -21.08 6.03
C PRO A 1 -0.42 -20.85 4.59
N ILE A 2 0.38 -19.82 4.32
CA ILE A 2 0.77 -19.47 2.94
C ILE A 2 2.20 -18.89 2.90
N THR A 3 3.08 -19.48 2.10
CA THR A 3 4.43 -18.95 1.84
C THR A 3 4.34 -17.63 1.05
N PRO A 4 5.17 -16.62 1.32
CA PRO A 4 6.20 -16.50 2.36
C PRO A 4 5.71 -15.82 3.66
N ALA A 5 4.40 -15.73 3.89
CA ALA A 5 3.81 -15.08 5.06
C ALA A 5 3.86 -15.93 6.35
N THR A 6 3.90 -17.26 6.23
CA THR A 6 3.78 -18.18 7.38
C THR A 6 4.83 -17.95 8.48
N SER A 7 6.06 -17.53 8.14
CA SER A 7 7.12 -17.27 9.13
C SER A 7 6.73 -16.21 10.15
N ALA A 8 6.05 -15.14 9.71
CA ALA A 8 5.54 -14.09 10.59
C ALA A 8 4.47 -14.64 11.53
N SER A 9 3.54 -15.46 11.02
CA SER A 9 2.49 -16.08 11.85
C SER A 9 3.06 -17.07 12.87
N HIS A 10 4.10 -17.85 12.51
CA HIS A 10 4.78 -18.74 13.46
C HIS A 10 5.45 -17.94 14.59
N PHE A 11 6.19 -16.88 14.24
CA PHE A 11 6.81 -16.03 15.25
C PHE A 11 5.77 -15.40 16.20
N LEU A 12 4.64 -14.92 15.65
CA LEU A 12 3.54 -14.40 16.47
C LEU A 12 2.91 -15.49 17.35
N ALA A 13 2.77 -16.72 16.87
CA ALA A 13 2.22 -17.81 17.69
C ALA A 13 3.08 -18.07 18.94
N ASP A 14 4.40 -17.90 18.83
CA ASP A 14 5.33 -18.07 19.95
C ASP A 14 5.22 -16.93 20.97
N VAL A 15 5.16 -15.66 20.53
CA VAL A 15 5.36 -14.51 21.44
C VAL A 15 4.11 -13.69 21.73
N PHE A 16 3.05 -13.76 20.92
CA PHE A 16 1.97 -12.77 20.99
C PHE A 16 1.14 -12.89 22.28
N HIS A 17 1.02 -14.10 22.82
CA HIS A 17 0.33 -14.37 24.08
C HIS A 17 1.00 -13.71 25.30
N GLU A 18 2.32 -13.50 25.27
CA GLU A 18 3.07 -12.80 26.32
C GLU A 18 2.63 -11.34 26.47
N THR A 19 2.04 -10.78 25.42
CA THR A 19 1.49 -9.41 25.38
C THR A 19 -0.04 -9.36 25.51
N GLY A 20 -0.67 -10.49 25.84
CA GLY A 20 -2.13 -10.62 25.92
C GLY A 20 -2.84 -10.72 24.57
N GLY A 21 -2.08 -10.86 23.47
CA GLY A 21 -2.61 -11.07 22.13
C GLY A 21 -3.03 -12.53 21.90
N VAL A 22 -3.84 -12.76 20.86
CA VAL A 22 -4.30 -14.09 20.44
C VAL A 22 -3.95 -14.30 18.97
N VAL A 23 -3.35 -15.45 18.66
CA VAL A 23 -3.15 -15.91 17.29
C VAL A 23 -4.16 -17.01 17.01
N HIS A 24 -4.90 -16.86 15.91
CA HIS A 24 -5.86 -17.86 15.45
C HIS A 24 -5.50 -18.32 14.04
N GLN A 25 -5.19 -19.61 13.91
CA GLN A 25 -5.06 -20.25 12.61
C GLN A 25 -6.45 -20.70 12.15
N ALA A 26 -7.03 -19.96 11.22
CA ALA A 26 -8.30 -20.33 10.60
C ALA A 26 -8.12 -21.44 9.55
N GLU A 27 -9.24 -22.02 9.14
CA GLU A 27 -9.36 -23.09 8.14
C GLU A 27 -8.99 -22.64 6.71
N ASP A 28 -9.26 -21.38 6.37
CA ASP A 28 -8.92 -20.76 5.08
C ASP A 28 -8.76 -19.23 5.22
N GLU A 29 -8.42 -18.56 4.13
CA GLU A 29 -8.23 -17.11 4.12
C GLU A 29 -9.52 -16.29 4.27
N ILE A 30 -10.68 -16.85 3.91
CA ILE A 30 -12.00 -16.21 4.09
C ILE A 30 -12.36 -16.19 5.58
N ALA A 31 -12.25 -17.32 6.25
CA ALA A 31 -12.42 -17.44 7.69
C ALA A 31 -11.42 -16.54 8.43
N ALA A 32 -10.13 -16.58 8.05
CA ALA A 32 -9.10 -15.79 8.71
C ALA A 32 -9.38 -14.27 8.71
N ILE A 33 -9.86 -13.70 7.60
CA ILE A 33 -10.19 -12.27 7.57
C ILE A 33 -11.49 -11.96 8.32
N ASN A 34 -12.49 -12.84 8.26
CA ASN A 34 -13.74 -12.62 8.97
C ASN A 34 -13.56 -12.74 10.50
N PHE A 35 -12.69 -13.62 10.99
CA PHE A 35 -12.26 -13.62 12.40
C PHE A 35 -11.59 -12.30 12.79
N ALA A 36 -10.66 -11.80 11.96
CA ALA A 36 -9.98 -10.54 12.21
C ALA A 36 -10.97 -9.35 12.21
N LEU A 37 -11.94 -9.33 11.28
CA LEU A 37 -13.00 -8.32 11.24
C LEU A 37 -13.88 -8.35 12.49
N GLY A 38 -14.32 -9.54 12.92
CA GLY A 38 -15.08 -9.71 14.14
C GLY A 38 -14.32 -9.24 15.38
N ALA A 39 -13.03 -9.61 15.49
CA ALA A 39 -12.16 -9.15 16.57
C ALA A 39 -11.98 -7.62 16.56
N SER A 40 -11.82 -7.02 15.38
CA SER A 40 -11.71 -5.56 15.28
C SER A 40 -13.01 -4.83 15.56
N PHE A 41 -14.14 -5.39 15.14
CA PHE A 41 -15.45 -4.87 15.50
C PHE A 41 -15.67 -4.89 17.02
N ALA A 42 -15.20 -5.93 17.70
CA ALA A 42 -15.27 -6.06 19.15
C ALA A 42 -14.37 -5.08 19.94
N GLY A 43 -13.48 -4.32 19.27
CA GLY A 43 -12.79 -3.19 19.90
C GLY A 43 -11.28 -3.12 19.76
N LYS A 44 -10.62 -4.12 19.19
CA LYS A 44 -9.16 -4.13 19.03
C LYS A 44 -8.79 -4.37 17.59
N THR A 45 -8.13 -3.41 16.96
CA THR A 45 -7.69 -3.53 15.56
C THR A 45 -6.89 -4.81 15.37
N ALA A 46 -7.42 -5.70 14.55
CA ALA A 46 -6.82 -6.98 14.24
C ALA A 46 -5.92 -6.88 13.01
N CYS A 47 -5.06 -7.87 12.86
CA CYS A 47 -4.18 -8.04 11.71
C CYS A 47 -4.39 -9.42 11.09
N THR A 48 -4.38 -9.50 9.76
CA THR A 48 -4.29 -10.76 9.01
C THR A 48 -3.10 -10.71 8.06
N ILE A 49 -2.37 -11.83 7.92
CA ILE A 49 -1.16 -11.92 7.11
C ILE A 49 -1.39 -12.95 6.00
N THR A 50 -1.06 -12.59 4.77
CA THR A 50 -1.35 -13.38 3.56
C THR A 50 -0.33 -13.14 2.45
N SER A 51 -0.54 -13.78 1.30
CA SER A 51 0.09 -13.46 0.01
C SER A 51 -0.97 -13.37 -1.09
N GLY A 52 -0.59 -13.15 -2.35
CA GLY A 52 -1.48 -12.89 -3.50
C GLY A 52 -2.73 -13.78 -3.59
N PRO A 53 -2.63 -15.12 -3.59
CA PRO A 53 -3.81 -15.99 -3.64
C PRO A 53 -4.78 -15.79 -2.48
N GLY A 54 -4.25 -15.66 -1.27
CA GLY A 54 -5.06 -15.42 -0.09
C GLY A 54 -5.63 -14.00 -0.05
N LEU A 55 -4.93 -13.01 -0.60
CA LEU A 55 -5.45 -11.65 -0.78
C LEU A 55 -6.67 -11.66 -1.71
N ALA A 56 -6.62 -12.44 -2.80
CA ALA A 56 -7.76 -12.59 -3.72
C ALA A 56 -9.00 -13.18 -3.01
N LEU A 57 -8.83 -14.18 -2.16
CA LEU A 57 -9.93 -14.76 -1.35
C LEU A 57 -10.49 -13.79 -0.31
N LYS A 58 -9.70 -12.81 0.14
CA LYS A 58 -10.10 -11.82 1.14
C LYS A 58 -10.86 -10.62 0.57
N MET A 59 -10.96 -10.47 -0.75
CA MET A 59 -11.46 -9.24 -1.39
C MET A 59 -12.89 -8.87 -0.99
N GLU A 60 -13.78 -9.84 -0.83
CA GLU A 60 -15.17 -9.59 -0.39
C GLU A 60 -15.19 -9.01 1.03
N SER A 61 -14.46 -9.62 1.96
CA SER A 61 -14.35 -9.15 3.35
C SER A 61 -13.61 -7.82 3.46
N ILE A 62 -12.66 -7.52 2.56
CA ILE A 62 -12.06 -6.17 2.47
C ILE A 62 -13.12 -5.15 2.07
N GLY A 63 -13.98 -5.48 1.10
CA GLY A 63 -15.14 -4.66 0.75
C GLY A 63 -16.09 -4.43 1.93
N LEU A 64 -16.38 -5.48 2.71
CA LEU A 64 -17.14 -5.38 3.96
C LEU A 64 -16.45 -4.44 4.96
N ALA A 65 -15.13 -4.54 5.14
CA ALA A 65 -14.36 -3.68 6.03
C ALA A 65 -14.48 -2.19 5.65
N VAL A 66 -14.43 -1.89 4.35
CA VAL A 66 -14.62 -0.53 3.82
C VAL A 66 -16.04 -0.05 4.06
N MET A 67 -17.05 -0.83 3.66
CA MET A 67 -18.46 -0.46 3.83
C MET A 67 -18.79 -0.22 5.30
N ALA A 68 -18.41 -1.14 6.18
CA ALA A 68 -18.71 -1.12 7.59
C ALA A 68 -17.75 -0.23 8.41
N GLU A 69 -16.77 0.41 7.77
CA GLU A 69 -15.75 1.26 8.40
C GLU A 69 -15.10 0.59 9.63
N ILE A 70 -14.64 -0.64 9.42
CA ILE A 70 -13.94 -1.45 10.43
C ILE A 70 -12.42 -1.29 10.21
N PRO A 71 -11.67 -0.80 11.22
CA PRO A 71 -10.21 -0.83 11.21
C PRO A 71 -9.69 -2.25 10.93
N LEU A 72 -8.79 -2.42 9.98
CA LEU A 72 -8.19 -3.73 9.75
C LEU A 72 -6.81 -3.57 9.12
N VAL A 73 -5.82 -4.30 9.61
CA VAL A 73 -4.50 -4.37 8.96
C VAL A 73 -4.40 -5.68 8.18
N ILE A 74 -4.05 -5.58 6.89
CA ILE A 74 -3.83 -6.72 6.01
C ILE A 74 -2.39 -6.65 5.52
N VAL A 75 -1.55 -7.59 5.94
CA VAL A 75 -0.18 -7.68 5.42
C VAL A 75 -0.19 -8.64 4.23
N SER A 76 0.12 -8.13 3.04
CA SER A 76 0.31 -8.95 1.85
C SER A 76 1.80 -9.08 1.57
N VAL A 77 2.35 -10.26 1.84
CA VAL A 77 3.72 -10.63 1.52
C VAL A 77 3.74 -11.16 0.09
N GLN A 78 4.02 -10.27 -0.86
CA GLN A 78 3.94 -10.58 -2.29
C GLN A 78 4.95 -11.65 -2.72
N ARG A 79 4.54 -12.49 -3.68
CA ARG A 79 5.34 -13.56 -4.27
C ARG A 79 4.99 -13.70 -5.75
N GLY A 80 5.75 -14.50 -6.48
CA GLY A 80 5.52 -14.69 -7.91
C GLY A 80 4.13 -15.23 -8.23
N GLY A 81 3.44 -14.59 -9.19
CA GLY A 81 2.11 -14.94 -9.67
C GLY A 81 2.12 -15.35 -11.14
N PRO A 82 0.96 -15.43 -11.83
CA PRO A 82 -0.40 -15.42 -11.28
C PRO A 82 -0.79 -16.78 -10.67
N ALA A 83 -1.99 -16.87 -10.08
CA ALA A 83 -2.49 -18.08 -9.41
C ALA A 83 -1.49 -18.61 -8.38
N THR A 84 -1.19 -19.92 -8.35
CA THR A 84 -0.16 -20.47 -7.45
C THR A 84 1.20 -19.80 -7.68
N GLY A 85 1.50 -19.51 -8.95
CA GLY A 85 2.69 -18.81 -9.41
C GLY A 85 4.00 -19.47 -8.98
N LEU A 86 4.90 -18.67 -8.43
CA LEU A 86 6.21 -19.05 -7.92
C LEU A 86 6.28 -18.76 -6.41
N PRO A 87 5.78 -19.67 -5.55
CA PRO A 87 5.58 -19.38 -4.12
C PRO A 87 6.82 -18.92 -3.35
N THR A 88 8.00 -19.29 -3.83
CA THR A 88 9.29 -19.01 -3.18
C THR A 88 10.09 -17.90 -3.87
N LYS A 89 9.47 -17.18 -4.82
CA LYS A 89 10.15 -16.17 -5.62
C LYS A 89 9.52 -14.80 -5.39
N VAL A 90 10.34 -13.76 -5.44
CA VAL A 90 9.90 -12.38 -5.25
C VAL A 90 9.24 -11.86 -6.52
N GLU A 91 8.14 -11.15 -6.35
CA GLU A 91 7.46 -10.37 -7.38
C GLU A 91 6.61 -9.30 -6.69
N GLN A 92 6.34 -8.21 -7.40
CA GLN A 92 5.54 -7.05 -6.98
C GLN A 92 4.29 -6.93 -7.87
N GLY A 93 3.62 -8.08 -8.07
CA GLY A 93 2.51 -8.25 -8.99
C GLY A 93 1.13 -7.97 -8.41
N ASP A 94 1.02 -7.63 -7.13
CA ASP A 94 -0.26 -7.50 -6.43
C ASP A 94 -0.71 -6.03 -6.24
N LEU A 95 -0.02 -5.04 -6.80
CA LEU A 95 -0.36 -3.62 -6.59
C LEU A 95 -1.79 -3.29 -7.07
N LEU A 96 -2.14 -3.62 -8.31
CA LEU A 96 -3.46 -3.29 -8.85
C LEU A 96 -4.58 -4.08 -8.15
N SER A 97 -4.33 -5.32 -7.74
CA SER A 97 -5.32 -6.09 -6.98
C SER A 97 -5.49 -5.54 -5.56
N ALA A 98 -4.40 -5.09 -4.93
CA ALA A 98 -4.47 -4.40 -3.64
C ALA A 98 -5.22 -3.07 -3.73
N LEU A 99 -5.16 -2.34 -4.86
CA LEU A 99 -5.89 -1.09 -5.07
C LEU A 99 -7.37 -1.34 -5.44
N PHE A 100 -7.62 -2.21 -6.41
CA PHE A 100 -8.90 -2.29 -7.13
C PHE A 100 -9.59 -3.67 -7.08
N GLY A 101 -9.04 -4.64 -6.34
CA GLY A 101 -9.53 -6.02 -6.35
C GLY A 101 -10.87 -6.26 -5.65
N ALA A 102 -11.32 -5.32 -4.81
CA ALA A 102 -12.63 -5.40 -4.15
C ALA A 102 -13.73 -4.82 -5.06
N PRO A 103 -14.87 -5.51 -5.25
CA PRO A 103 -15.98 -4.99 -6.05
C PRO A 103 -16.58 -3.69 -5.50
N GLY A 104 -17.02 -2.82 -6.41
CA GLY A 104 -17.58 -1.50 -6.07
C GLY A 104 -16.52 -0.46 -5.69
N ASP A 105 -16.95 0.76 -5.37
CA ASP A 105 -16.06 1.83 -4.90
C ASP A 105 -15.62 1.57 -3.47
N ALA A 106 -14.52 0.83 -3.33
CA ALA A 106 -13.96 0.38 -2.06
C ALA A 106 -12.60 1.05 -1.76
N PRO A 107 -12.57 2.36 -1.43
CA PRO A 107 -11.35 3.08 -1.13
C PRO A 107 -10.74 2.59 0.19
N LYS A 108 -9.42 2.43 0.19
CA LYS A 108 -8.65 1.87 1.30
C LYS A 108 -7.22 2.36 1.24
N VAL A 109 -6.50 2.26 2.36
CA VAL A 109 -5.11 2.70 2.41
C VAL A 109 -4.21 1.56 1.95
N VAL A 110 -3.22 1.87 1.11
CA VAL A 110 -2.21 0.91 0.65
C VAL A 110 -0.82 1.50 0.87
N LEU A 111 -0.03 0.82 1.70
CA LEU A 111 1.36 1.14 2.01
C LEU A 111 2.29 0.09 1.41
N ALA A 112 3.53 0.44 1.09
CA ALA A 112 4.56 -0.51 0.70
C ALA A 112 5.86 -0.29 1.46
N ALA A 113 6.30 -1.31 2.21
CA ALA A 113 7.57 -1.26 2.92
C ALA A 113 8.74 -1.47 1.95
N ALA A 114 9.75 -0.61 2.03
CA ALA A 114 10.94 -0.65 1.20
C ALA A 114 12.14 -1.30 1.88
N THR A 115 12.18 -1.32 3.21
CA THR A 115 13.28 -1.86 4.01
C THR A 115 12.77 -2.76 5.13
N ILE A 116 13.68 -3.54 5.73
CA ILE A 116 13.36 -4.40 6.89
C ILE A 116 12.98 -3.55 8.12
N GLU A 117 13.63 -2.41 8.32
CA GLU A 117 13.27 -1.45 9.37
C GLU A 117 11.86 -0.88 9.13
N GLU A 118 11.52 -0.52 7.89
CA GLU A 118 10.18 -0.07 7.54
C GLU A 118 9.13 -1.16 7.78
N CYS A 119 9.42 -2.46 7.56
CA CYS A 119 8.49 -3.54 7.91
C CYS A 119 8.08 -3.51 9.40
N PHE A 120 9.00 -3.18 10.31
CA PHE A 120 8.67 -3.01 11.74
C PHE A 120 7.78 -1.78 11.97
N HIS A 121 8.18 -0.61 11.46
CA HIS A 121 7.46 0.64 11.69
C HIS A 121 6.10 0.72 10.97
N PHE A 122 5.97 0.11 9.80
CA PHE A 122 4.78 0.20 8.96
C PHE A 122 3.61 -0.57 9.54
N VAL A 123 3.84 -1.65 10.28
CA VAL A 123 2.73 -2.34 10.98
C VAL A 123 2.15 -1.43 12.07
N ILE A 124 3.00 -0.68 12.78
CA ILE A 124 2.57 0.31 13.78
C ILE A 124 1.80 1.45 13.10
N THR A 125 2.35 2.02 12.03
CA THR A 125 1.70 3.08 11.24
C THR A 125 0.37 2.62 10.65
N ALA A 126 0.31 1.42 10.07
CA ALA A 126 -0.89 0.86 9.48
C ALA A 126 -2.00 0.67 10.52
N ARG A 127 -1.66 0.18 11.72
CA ARG A 127 -2.61 0.07 12.83
C ARG A 127 -3.13 1.44 13.25
N LYS A 128 -2.27 2.45 13.40
CA LYS A 128 -2.68 3.84 13.71
C LYS A 128 -3.61 4.42 12.63
N LEU A 129 -3.29 4.21 11.35
CA LEU A 129 -4.11 4.68 10.23
C LEU A 129 -5.46 3.97 10.19
N ALA A 130 -5.47 2.65 10.39
CA ALA A 130 -6.70 1.86 10.44
C ALA A 130 -7.63 2.35 11.57
N GLU A 131 -7.08 2.59 12.76
CA GLU A 131 -7.80 3.13 13.92
C GLU A 131 -8.32 4.55 13.65
N ALA A 132 -7.45 5.46 13.23
CA ALA A 132 -7.77 6.87 13.06
C ALA A 132 -8.76 7.14 11.91
N PHE A 133 -8.61 6.42 10.80
CA PHE A 133 -9.46 6.60 9.61
C PHE A 133 -10.58 5.57 9.52
N ARG A 134 -10.64 4.58 10.41
CA ARG A 134 -11.66 3.52 10.40
C ARG A 134 -11.84 2.89 9.01
N THR A 135 -10.74 2.39 8.47
CA THR A 135 -10.65 1.81 7.14
C THR A 135 -9.64 0.66 7.13
N PRO A 136 -9.75 -0.33 6.23
CA PRO A 136 -8.68 -1.30 6.04
C PRO A 136 -7.42 -0.62 5.50
N VAL A 137 -6.27 -1.08 6.01
CA VAL A 137 -4.93 -0.70 5.55
C VAL A 137 -4.22 -1.96 5.07
N ILE A 138 -3.86 -1.98 3.79
CA ILE A 138 -3.05 -3.04 3.20
C ILE A 138 -1.58 -2.61 3.26
N VAL A 139 -0.75 -3.44 3.88
CA VAL A 139 0.71 -3.29 3.87
C VAL A 139 1.28 -4.29 2.89
N LEU A 140 1.82 -3.78 1.79
CA LEU A 140 2.57 -4.55 0.80
C LEU A 140 4.02 -4.68 1.27
N THR A 141 4.46 -5.92 1.36
CA THR A 141 5.87 -6.30 1.43
C THR A 141 6.09 -7.41 0.40
N ASP A 142 7.24 -8.05 0.36
CA ASP A 142 7.51 -9.08 -0.63
C ASP A 142 8.46 -10.17 -0.09
N ALA A 143 8.61 -11.25 -0.87
CA ALA A 143 9.44 -12.38 -0.50
C ALA A 143 10.91 -12.01 -0.23
N ASN A 144 11.41 -10.92 -0.84
CA ASN A 144 12.79 -10.47 -0.62
C ASN A 144 12.94 -9.89 0.79
N LEU A 145 12.04 -8.99 1.22
CA LEU A 145 12.05 -8.46 2.59
C LEU A 145 11.69 -9.51 3.64
N ALA A 146 10.77 -10.43 3.32
CA ALA A 146 10.34 -11.47 4.26
C ALA A 146 11.43 -12.52 4.57
N THR A 147 12.38 -12.70 3.66
CA THR A 147 13.49 -13.66 3.83
C THR A 147 14.84 -12.98 4.09
N GLY A 148 14.93 -11.68 3.85
CA GLY A 148 16.11 -10.87 4.13
C GLY A 148 16.35 -10.68 5.63
N VAL A 149 17.62 -10.47 5.98
CA VAL A 149 18.05 -10.13 7.34
C VAL A 149 19.03 -8.96 7.24
N GLN A 150 18.80 -7.92 8.02
CA GLN A 150 19.65 -6.74 8.05
C GLN A 150 19.74 -6.20 9.48
N PRO A 151 20.93 -5.80 9.96
CA PRO A 151 21.03 -5.03 11.19
C PRO A 151 20.50 -3.61 10.95
N TYR A 152 19.63 -3.15 11.84
CA TYR A 152 19.19 -1.76 11.90
C TYR A 152 19.22 -1.27 13.35
N PRO A 153 19.32 0.05 13.60
CA PRO A 153 19.31 0.59 14.94
C PRO A 153 18.05 0.17 15.71
N ARG A 154 18.21 -0.37 16.92
CA ARG A 154 17.06 -0.73 17.75
C ARG A 154 16.24 0.54 18.03
N PRO A 155 14.96 0.60 17.63
CA PRO A 155 14.18 1.80 17.83
C PRO A 155 13.88 2.00 19.33
N PRO A 156 13.91 3.24 19.85
CA PRO A 156 13.55 3.51 21.23
C PRO A 156 12.07 3.20 21.44
N LEU A 157 11.73 2.51 22.54
CA LEU A 157 10.34 2.19 22.87
C LEU A 157 9.53 3.48 23.02
N SER A 158 8.35 3.51 22.41
CA SER A 158 7.40 4.62 22.52
C SER A 158 6.03 4.12 22.97
N ALA A 159 5.39 4.85 23.89
CA ALA A 159 4.02 4.58 24.31
C ALA A 159 3.02 4.68 23.15
N ASP A 160 3.31 5.49 22.13
CA ASP A 160 2.45 5.69 20.95
C ASP A 160 2.36 4.45 20.04
N TRP A 161 3.19 3.44 20.30
CA TRP A 161 3.13 2.15 19.61
C TRP A 161 2.01 1.26 20.14
N LEU A 162 1.53 1.51 21.35
CA LEU A 162 0.46 0.77 21.98
C LEU A 162 -0.90 1.32 21.53
N SER A 163 -1.88 0.44 21.36
CA SER A 163 -3.27 0.88 21.19
C SER A 163 -3.78 1.52 22.48
N PRO A 164 -4.67 2.53 22.38
CA PRO A 164 -5.28 3.11 23.57
C PRO A 164 -6.05 2.05 24.38
N PRO A 165 -6.25 2.30 25.69
CA PRO A 165 -7.09 1.45 26.52
C PRO A 165 -8.50 1.38 25.93
N VAL A 166 -9.21 0.28 26.20
CA VAL A 166 -10.62 0.16 25.81
C VAL A 166 -11.42 1.20 26.56
N ASP A 167 -12.18 2.02 25.83
CA ASP A 167 -13.13 2.94 26.42
C ASP A 167 -14.46 2.20 26.68
N SER A 168 -14.83 2.05 27.95
CA SER A 168 -16.08 1.44 28.38
C SER A 168 -17.10 2.48 28.89
N SER A 169 -16.86 3.77 28.67
CA SER A 169 -17.81 4.81 29.05
C SER A 169 -19.13 4.65 28.28
N PRO A 170 -20.27 5.06 28.85
CA PRO A 170 -21.55 5.01 28.14
C PRO A 170 -21.49 5.84 26.86
N TRP A 171 -22.03 5.29 25.78
CA TRP A 171 -22.15 6.01 24.52
C TRP A 171 -23.32 7.01 24.62
N ASP A 172 -23.16 8.20 24.05
CA ASP A 172 -24.25 9.16 23.91
C ASP A 172 -25.23 8.70 22.81
N PRO A 173 -26.47 8.32 23.15
CA PRO A 173 -27.43 7.83 22.16
C PRO A 173 -27.81 8.87 21.09
N CYS A 174 -27.48 10.15 21.31
CA CYS A 174 -27.67 11.21 20.33
C CYS A 174 -26.60 11.19 19.22
N VAL A 175 -25.46 10.53 19.42
CA VAL A 175 -24.38 10.42 18.45
C VAL A 175 -24.56 9.15 17.62
N ALA A 176 -24.78 9.32 16.32
CA ALA A 176 -25.01 8.20 15.41
C ALA A 176 -23.71 7.39 15.19
N PRO A 177 -23.77 6.06 14.96
CA PRO A 177 -22.59 5.22 14.72
C PRO A 177 -21.76 5.60 13.47
N TYR A 178 -22.38 6.31 12.53
CA TYR A 178 -21.76 6.90 11.35
C TYR A 178 -22.02 8.41 11.34
N ASP A 179 -21.81 9.07 12.47
CA ASP A 179 -21.84 10.53 12.58
C ASP A 179 -20.64 11.16 11.88
N TRP A 180 -20.66 11.15 10.55
CA TRP A 180 -19.55 11.63 9.74
C TRP A 180 -19.37 13.15 9.86
N ASN A 181 -18.14 13.54 10.20
CA ASN A 181 -17.68 14.90 10.07
C ASN A 181 -17.66 15.29 8.58
N LYS A 182 -18.30 16.41 8.23
CA LYS A 182 -18.47 16.82 6.83
C LYS A 182 -17.15 17.19 6.14
N GLU A 183 -16.13 17.62 6.87
CA GLU A 183 -14.85 18.06 6.32
C GLU A 183 -13.90 16.88 6.10
N THR A 184 -13.86 15.95 7.05
CA THR A 184 -12.89 14.84 7.05
C THR A 184 -13.49 13.49 6.67
N GLY A 185 -14.81 13.34 6.72
CA GLY A 185 -15.50 12.06 6.56
C GLY A 185 -15.32 11.10 7.75
N LEU A 186 -14.60 11.50 8.80
CA LEU A 186 -14.35 10.67 9.97
C LEU A 186 -15.57 10.60 10.88
N SER A 187 -15.75 9.48 11.56
CA SER A 187 -16.82 9.26 12.53
C SER A 187 -16.31 8.39 13.68
N SER A 188 -16.82 8.58 14.89
CA SER A 188 -16.66 7.63 15.99
C SER A 188 -17.73 6.55 15.89
N ARG A 189 -17.53 5.42 16.59
CA ARG A 189 -18.53 4.34 16.67
C ARG A 189 -18.51 3.69 18.04
N PRO A 190 -19.67 3.33 18.60
CA PRO A 190 -19.71 2.60 19.85
C PRO A 190 -19.05 1.22 19.70
N MET A 191 -18.35 0.81 20.74
CA MET A 191 -17.81 -0.53 20.85
C MET A 191 -18.89 -1.47 21.42
N PRO A 192 -19.02 -2.71 20.91
CA PRO A 192 -19.89 -3.71 21.51
C PRO A 192 -19.63 -3.85 23.02
N GLY A 193 -20.71 -3.72 23.82
CA GLY A 193 -20.64 -3.72 25.28
C GLY A 193 -20.70 -2.33 25.94
N GLN A 194 -20.53 -1.23 25.19
CA GLN A 194 -20.79 0.12 25.70
C GLN A 194 -22.30 0.34 25.91
N ARG A 195 -22.69 0.76 27.12
CA ARG A 195 -24.08 1.07 27.47
C ARG A 195 -24.61 2.21 26.60
N GLY A 196 -25.78 2.06 25.99
CA GLY A 196 -26.39 3.10 25.15
C GLY A 196 -25.80 3.18 23.74
N GLY A 197 -24.87 2.29 23.39
CA GLY A 197 -24.18 2.23 22.11
C GLY A 197 -24.73 1.13 21.19
N GLU A 198 -25.98 0.71 21.36
CA GLU A 198 -26.54 -0.43 20.64
C GLU A 198 -26.88 -0.06 19.17
N TYR A 199 -26.36 -0.82 18.22
CA TYR A 199 -26.69 -0.69 16.79
C TYR A 199 -26.48 -2.02 16.05
N VAL A 200 -26.94 -2.08 14.80
CA VAL A 200 -26.75 -3.25 13.93
C VAL A 200 -25.80 -2.87 12.81
N LEU A 201 -24.65 -3.55 12.75
CA LEU A 201 -23.71 -3.41 11.65
C LEU A 201 -24.26 -4.10 10.40
N THR A 202 -24.01 -3.53 9.22
CA THR A 202 -24.41 -4.13 7.94
C THR A 202 -23.38 -3.87 6.84
N GLY A 203 -23.26 -4.81 5.91
CA GLY A 203 -22.53 -4.63 4.64
C GLY A 203 -23.37 -4.01 3.54
N LEU A 204 -24.64 -3.68 3.80
CA LEU A 204 -25.50 -2.94 2.88
C LEU A 204 -25.24 -1.44 2.97
N ALA A 205 -25.63 -0.70 1.93
CA ALA A 205 -25.75 0.75 2.03
C ALA A 205 -26.63 1.13 3.23
N HIS A 206 -26.23 2.17 3.96
CA HIS A 206 -26.85 2.52 5.23
C HIS A 206 -26.82 4.02 5.50
N THR A 207 -27.80 4.46 6.29
CA THR A 207 -27.86 5.81 6.85
C THR A 207 -26.84 6.00 7.97
N ARG A 208 -26.68 7.25 8.44
CA ARG A 208 -25.87 7.60 9.61
C ARG A 208 -26.17 6.77 10.87
N ASN A 209 -27.41 6.31 11.02
CA ASN A 209 -27.87 5.48 12.15
C ASN A 209 -27.66 3.97 11.93
N SER A 210 -26.84 3.57 10.95
CA SER A 210 -26.61 2.17 10.60
C SER A 210 -27.88 1.40 10.20
N LYS A 211 -28.87 2.12 9.65
CA LYS A 211 -30.09 1.50 9.10
C LYS A 211 -29.92 1.31 7.61
N VAL A 212 -30.28 0.12 7.12
CA VAL A 212 -30.25 -0.22 5.69
C VAL A 212 -31.00 0.86 4.91
N ALA A 213 -30.36 1.36 3.86
CA ALA A 213 -30.84 2.45 3.04
C ALA A 213 -30.71 2.07 1.56
N TYR A 214 -31.79 2.25 0.81
CA TYR A 214 -31.81 2.04 -0.64
C TYR A 214 -32.11 3.33 -1.41
N ASP A 215 -32.29 4.45 -0.71
CA ASP A 215 -32.46 5.75 -1.33
C ASP A 215 -31.13 6.26 -1.90
N PRO A 216 -31.16 6.99 -3.02
CA PRO A 216 -29.94 7.49 -3.66
C PRO A 216 -29.10 8.42 -2.78
N GLU A 217 -29.74 9.26 -1.95
CA GLU A 217 -29.06 10.29 -1.17
C GLU A 217 -28.18 9.67 -0.07
N SER A 218 -28.70 8.70 0.67
CA SER A 218 -27.94 7.98 1.69
C SER A 218 -26.75 7.23 1.10
N ASN A 219 -26.94 6.59 -0.07
CA ASN A 219 -25.86 5.89 -0.75
C ASN A 219 -24.76 6.86 -1.23
N GLN A 220 -25.16 7.97 -1.87
CA GLN A 220 -24.25 9.03 -2.32
C GLN A 220 -23.45 9.60 -1.13
N GLN A 221 -24.13 9.94 -0.03
CA GLN A 221 -23.48 10.45 1.18
C GLN A 221 -22.47 9.45 1.74
N GLY A 222 -22.82 8.17 1.87
CA GLY A 222 -21.90 7.15 2.38
C GLY A 222 -20.64 7.00 1.52
N CYS A 223 -20.80 7.00 0.19
CA CYS A 223 -19.66 6.96 -0.74
C CYS A 223 -18.77 8.21 -0.60
N GLU A 224 -19.38 9.39 -0.54
CA GLU A 224 -18.66 10.65 -0.35
C GLU A 224 -17.86 10.66 0.95
N MET A 225 -18.46 10.25 2.07
CA MET A 225 -17.77 10.28 3.36
C MET A 225 -16.59 9.30 3.39
N ARG A 226 -16.78 8.08 2.89
CA ARG A 226 -15.67 7.10 2.80
C ARG A 226 -14.53 7.62 1.92
N SER A 227 -14.82 8.23 0.78
CA SER A 227 -13.82 8.84 -0.09
C SER A 227 -13.12 10.03 0.59
N ARG A 228 -13.88 10.89 1.29
CA ARG A 228 -13.37 12.08 1.99
C ARG A 228 -12.32 11.74 3.05
N LYS A 229 -12.43 10.59 3.70
CA LYS A 229 -11.40 10.09 4.63
C LYS A 229 -10.04 9.92 3.96
N LEU A 230 -10.00 9.39 2.73
CA LEU A 230 -8.75 9.21 2.00
C LEU A 230 -8.19 10.57 1.56
N ALA A 231 -9.05 11.52 1.19
CA ALA A 231 -8.62 12.90 0.91
C ALA A 231 -8.05 13.59 2.15
N ALA A 232 -8.67 13.40 3.32
CA ALA A 232 -8.18 13.91 4.60
C ALA A 232 -6.84 13.26 5.01
N LEU A 233 -6.65 11.97 4.71
CA LEU A 233 -5.34 11.33 4.88
C LEU A 233 -4.32 11.95 3.94
N GLN A 234 -4.64 12.07 2.65
CA GLN A 234 -3.74 12.59 1.63
C GLN A 234 -3.24 14.00 1.95
N SER A 235 -4.11 14.88 2.48
CA SER A 235 -3.72 16.25 2.86
C SER A 235 -2.76 16.30 4.05
N SER A 236 -2.68 15.23 4.85
CA SER A 236 -1.72 15.11 5.96
C SER A 236 -0.38 14.48 5.54
N LEU A 237 -0.30 13.91 4.34
CA LEU A 237 0.92 13.30 3.83
C LEU A 237 1.94 14.36 3.44
N LYS A 238 3.22 14.02 3.64
CA LYS A 238 4.34 14.83 3.16
C LYS A 238 4.68 14.41 1.74
N GLN A 239 5.16 15.37 0.96
CA GLN A 239 5.74 15.11 -0.34
C GLN A 239 6.94 14.14 -0.20
N PRO A 240 7.09 13.17 -1.12
CA PRO A 240 8.17 12.20 -1.02
C PRO A 240 9.52 12.82 -1.37
N ARG A 241 10.58 12.33 -0.71
CA ARG A 241 11.94 12.80 -0.91
C ARG A 241 12.53 12.20 -2.19
N VAL A 242 13.11 13.06 -3.03
CA VAL A 242 13.95 12.65 -4.16
C VAL A 242 15.38 12.35 -3.65
N TYR A 243 15.92 11.20 -4.06
CA TYR A 243 17.29 10.77 -3.79
C TYR A 243 18.21 11.16 -4.96
N GLY A 244 19.44 11.56 -4.64
CA GLY A 244 20.39 12.12 -5.61
C GLY A 244 20.25 13.64 -5.79
N ASP A 245 19.73 14.34 -4.79
CA ASP A 245 19.55 15.80 -4.80
C ASP A 245 20.33 16.45 -3.65
N ASP A 246 21.63 16.63 -3.85
CA ASP A 246 22.53 17.23 -2.85
C ASP A 246 22.62 18.76 -2.97
N GLN A 247 21.90 19.39 -3.92
CA GLN A 247 22.05 20.81 -4.26
C GLN A 247 20.76 21.64 -4.27
N GLY A 248 19.60 21.06 -3.99
CA GLY A 248 18.40 21.82 -3.60
C GLY A 248 17.17 21.54 -4.45
N GLU A 249 17.11 22.04 -5.69
CA GLU A 249 15.97 21.82 -6.60
C GLU A 249 16.24 20.56 -7.44
N PRO A 250 15.55 19.42 -7.18
CA PRO A 250 15.82 18.16 -7.85
C PRO A 250 15.40 18.25 -9.31
N GLN A 251 16.37 18.49 -10.19
CA GLN A 251 16.22 18.49 -11.64
C GLN A 251 17.24 17.54 -12.27
N GLY A 252 16.86 16.85 -13.33
CA GLY A 252 17.74 15.89 -13.99
C GLY A 252 17.20 15.39 -15.32
N ASP A 253 18.02 14.60 -16.00
CA ASP A 253 17.63 14.04 -17.30
C ASP A 253 16.71 12.82 -17.12
N LEU A 254 16.90 12.06 -16.02
CA LEU A 254 16.14 10.85 -15.73
C LEU A 254 15.77 10.73 -14.24
N LEU A 255 14.49 10.48 -13.96
CA LEU A 255 13.99 10.07 -12.65
C LEU A 255 13.57 8.60 -12.67
N LEU A 256 14.16 7.80 -11.79
CA LEU A 256 13.71 6.44 -11.53
C LEU A 256 12.68 6.42 -10.39
N VAL A 257 11.52 5.80 -10.61
CA VAL A 257 10.47 5.70 -9.59
C VAL A 257 10.30 4.24 -9.15
N GLY A 258 10.59 3.97 -7.88
CA GLY A 258 10.47 2.65 -7.27
C GLY A 258 9.41 2.57 -6.18
N TRP A 259 9.11 1.35 -5.75
CA TRP A 259 8.32 1.06 -4.56
C TRP A 259 8.69 -0.33 -4.00
N GLY A 260 8.37 -0.59 -2.74
CA GLY A 260 8.70 -1.87 -2.11
C GLY A 260 10.21 -2.15 -2.04
N SER A 261 10.62 -3.42 -2.07
CA SER A 261 12.02 -3.81 -1.82
C SER A 261 13.08 -3.37 -2.85
N SER A 262 12.70 -2.67 -3.92
CA SER A 262 13.63 -2.26 -4.98
C SER A 262 14.48 -1.03 -4.62
N GLN A 263 14.21 -0.34 -3.49
CA GLN A 263 14.86 0.93 -3.14
C GLN A 263 16.38 0.85 -3.18
N GLY A 264 16.98 -0.07 -2.42
CA GLY A 264 18.44 -0.15 -2.31
C GLY A 264 19.13 -0.44 -3.65
N ALA A 265 18.52 -1.28 -4.49
CA ALA A 265 19.06 -1.58 -5.81
C ALA A 265 18.97 -0.40 -6.78
N ILE A 266 17.90 0.40 -6.69
CA ILE A 266 17.73 1.61 -7.48
C ILE A 266 18.72 2.69 -7.03
N GLU A 267 18.82 2.95 -5.72
CA GLU A 267 19.69 4.00 -5.17
C GLU A 267 21.17 3.71 -5.47
N GLU A 268 21.63 2.46 -5.32
CA GLU A 268 23.01 2.08 -5.69
C GLU A 268 23.28 2.27 -7.20
N ALA A 269 22.31 1.93 -8.06
CA ALA A 269 22.45 2.14 -9.51
C ALA A 269 22.52 3.64 -9.86
N VAL A 270 21.73 4.47 -9.16
CA VAL A 270 21.76 5.94 -9.29
C VAL A 270 23.11 6.49 -8.85
N ASP A 271 23.64 6.06 -7.70
CA ASP A 271 24.95 6.51 -7.20
C ASP A 271 26.06 6.21 -8.21
N ARG A 272 26.06 5.01 -8.79
CA ARG A 272 27.03 4.61 -9.82
C ARG A 272 26.93 5.47 -11.08
N ALA A 273 25.72 5.76 -11.55
CA ALA A 273 25.53 6.61 -12.73
C ALA A 273 25.98 8.05 -12.47
N ARG A 274 25.64 8.59 -11.29
CA ARG A 274 26.04 9.94 -10.86
C ARG A 274 27.55 10.08 -10.67
N ALA A 275 28.23 9.04 -10.18
CA ALA A 275 29.69 9.03 -10.06
C ALA A 275 30.39 9.20 -11.42
N GLU A 276 29.71 8.89 -12.53
CA GLU A 276 30.19 9.09 -13.90
C GLU A 276 29.65 10.38 -14.55
N GLY A 277 28.94 11.21 -13.80
CA GLY A 277 28.44 12.52 -14.24
C GLY A 277 27.02 12.53 -14.82
N ASP A 278 26.30 11.40 -14.82
CA ASP A 278 24.91 11.38 -15.29
C ASP A 278 23.97 12.11 -14.31
N LYS A 279 23.03 12.91 -14.85
CA LYS A 279 22.02 13.63 -14.07
C LYS A 279 20.80 12.75 -13.79
N VAL A 280 21.00 11.73 -12.96
CA VAL A 280 19.96 10.76 -12.60
C VAL A 280 19.60 10.91 -11.13
N SER A 281 18.31 10.79 -10.82
CA SER A 281 17.76 10.77 -9.46
C SER A 281 16.79 9.60 -9.30
N SER A 282 16.42 9.29 -8.06
CA SER A 282 15.32 8.35 -7.80
C SER A 282 14.30 8.87 -6.80
N LEU A 283 13.09 8.34 -6.89
CA LEU A 283 11.99 8.57 -5.97
C LEU A 283 11.43 7.21 -5.56
N HIS A 284 11.21 6.99 -4.27
CA HIS A 284 10.66 5.71 -3.80
C HIS A 284 9.36 5.94 -3.02
N LEU A 285 8.26 5.36 -3.47
CA LEU A 285 6.94 5.62 -2.91
C LEU A 285 6.63 4.67 -1.75
N ARG A 286 6.05 5.21 -0.67
CA ARG A 286 5.61 4.45 0.52
C ARG A 286 4.09 4.35 0.60
N PHE A 287 3.38 5.42 0.24
CA PHE A 287 1.91 5.41 0.12
C PHE A 287 1.51 5.26 -1.35
N LEU A 288 0.76 4.19 -1.64
CA LEU A 288 0.24 3.88 -2.97
C LEU A 288 -1.26 4.16 -3.08
N SER A 289 -1.96 4.21 -1.95
CA SER A 289 -3.32 4.76 -1.85
C SER A 289 -3.56 5.37 -0.46
N PRO A 290 -3.95 6.66 -0.35
CA PRO A 290 -3.88 7.63 -1.45
C PRO A 290 -2.42 7.79 -1.91
N LEU A 291 -2.20 8.13 -3.17
CA LEU A 291 -0.84 8.41 -3.66
C LEU A 291 -0.25 9.63 -2.93
N GLU A 292 1.06 9.57 -2.69
CA GLU A 292 1.81 10.66 -2.09
C GLU A 292 1.63 11.97 -2.91
N PRO A 293 1.56 13.14 -2.24
CA PRO A 293 1.27 14.40 -2.92
C PRO A 293 2.48 14.96 -3.67
N GLY A 294 2.23 15.89 -4.61
CA GLY A 294 3.28 16.65 -5.31
C GLY A 294 4.00 15.90 -6.44
N LEU A 295 3.52 14.72 -6.85
CA LEU A 295 4.18 13.91 -7.88
C LEU A 295 4.26 14.60 -9.24
N THR A 296 3.20 15.26 -9.71
CA THR A 296 3.20 15.97 -11.00
C THR A 296 4.28 17.07 -11.03
N GLU A 297 4.42 17.82 -9.94
CA GLU A 297 5.44 18.86 -9.83
C GLU A 297 6.85 18.25 -9.84
N ILE A 298 7.08 17.20 -9.06
CA ILE A 298 8.38 16.49 -9.05
C ILE A 298 8.72 15.99 -10.45
N PHE A 299 7.78 15.29 -11.10
CA PHE A 299 8.00 14.66 -12.40
C PHE A 299 8.30 15.68 -13.50
N SER A 300 7.70 16.88 -13.42
CA SER A 300 7.94 17.97 -14.38
C SER A 300 9.38 18.49 -14.39
N ARG A 301 10.16 18.21 -13.34
CA ARG A 301 11.57 18.64 -13.20
C ARG A 301 12.55 17.71 -13.91
N PHE A 302 12.06 16.62 -14.51
CA PHE A 302 12.88 15.61 -15.17
C PHE A 302 12.54 15.46 -16.64
N GLY A 303 13.57 15.30 -17.47
CA GLY A 303 13.40 15.08 -18.91
C GLY A 303 12.68 13.77 -19.24
N LYS A 304 12.90 12.72 -18.43
CA LYS A 304 12.21 11.45 -18.50
C LYS A 304 11.93 10.87 -17.12
N VAL A 305 10.77 10.24 -16.95
CA VAL A 305 10.40 9.49 -15.74
C VAL A 305 10.18 8.02 -16.11
N MET A 306 10.77 7.11 -15.34
CA MET A 306 10.70 5.67 -15.60
C MET A 306 10.52 4.89 -14.29
N THR A 307 9.52 4.01 -14.22
CA THR A 307 9.39 3.11 -13.06
C THR A 307 10.35 1.94 -13.13
N ILE A 308 10.78 1.46 -11.97
CA ILE A 308 11.59 0.24 -11.80
C ILE A 308 10.82 -0.73 -10.91
N GLU A 309 10.35 -1.84 -11.47
CA GLU A 309 9.40 -2.74 -10.80
C GLU A 309 9.74 -4.22 -11.00
N ILE A 310 9.37 -5.05 -10.02
CA ILE A 310 9.45 -6.51 -10.11
C ILE A 310 8.10 -7.08 -10.55
N ASN A 311 7.53 -6.58 -11.64
CA ASN A 311 6.32 -7.11 -12.29
C ASN A 311 6.48 -7.06 -13.81
N TYR A 312 5.49 -7.49 -14.59
CA TYR A 312 5.66 -7.63 -16.03
C TYR A 312 5.20 -6.40 -16.82
N SER A 313 6.03 -5.96 -17.77
CA SER A 313 5.70 -5.05 -18.87
C SER A 313 6.24 -5.60 -20.18
N ASP A 314 5.61 -5.25 -21.31
CA ASP A 314 6.13 -5.61 -22.63
C ASP A 314 7.37 -4.77 -23.00
N ALA A 315 8.31 -5.41 -23.70
CA ALA A 315 9.44 -4.71 -24.30
C ALA A 315 8.93 -3.78 -25.41
N PRO A 316 9.42 -2.52 -25.50
CA PRO A 316 8.92 -1.56 -26.49
C PRO A 316 9.08 -2.01 -27.95
N ASP A 317 10.09 -2.82 -28.24
CA ASP A 317 10.48 -3.29 -29.57
C ASP A 317 10.01 -4.72 -29.87
N ALA A 318 9.24 -5.34 -28.97
CA ALA A 318 8.71 -6.67 -29.20
C ALA A 318 7.75 -6.73 -30.40
N TYR A 319 7.74 -7.87 -31.08
CA TYR A 319 6.89 -8.12 -32.24
C TYR A 319 5.41 -7.81 -31.91
N LEU A 320 4.76 -7.01 -32.76
CA LEU A 320 3.38 -6.48 -32.62
C LEU A 320 3.16 -5.38 -31.58
N MET A 321 4.18 -4.98 -30.81
CA MET A 321 4.03 -3.92 -29.82
C MET A 321 3.96 -2.55 -30.49
N THR A 322 2.96 -1.78 -30.09
CA THR A 322 2.80 -0.35 -30.38
C THR A 322 2.55 0.37 -29.06
N PRO A 323 2.70 1.70 -28.98
CA PRO A 323 2.37 2.45 -27.77
C PRO A 323 0.98 2.13 -27.19
N GLU A 324 0.00 1.84 -28.05
CA GLU A 324 -1.38 1.51 -27.67
C GLU A 324 -1.55 0.07 -27.16
N ARG A 325 -0.70 -0.86 -27.59
CA ARG A 325 -0.80 -2.29 -27.25
C ARG A 325 0.15 -2.70 -26.12
N ARG A 326 1.19 -1.91 -25.86
CA ARG A 326 2.20 -2.21 -24.87
C ARG A 326 1.59 -2.25 -23.47
N ARG A 327 1.71 -3.38 -22.79
CA ARG A 327 1.43 -3.47 -21.36
C ARG A 327 2.55 -2.80 -20.56
N LEU A 328 2.18 -1.83 -19.74
CA LEU A 328 3.09 -1.16 -18.81
C LEU A 328 3.13 -1.89 -17.45
N GLY A 329 4.19 -1.60 -16.68
CA GLY A 329 4.27 -1.97 -15.27
C GLY A 329 3.13 -1.37 -14.45
N GLN A 330 2.80 -2.00 -13.33
CA GLN A 330 1.62 -1.63 -12.55
C GLN A 330 1.70 -0.20 -12.00
N LEU A 331 2.85 0.18 -11.44
CA LEU A 331 3.07 1.53 -10.95
C LEU A 331 3.13 2.54 -12.10
N ALA A 332 3.77 2.21 -13.23
CA ALA A 332 3.78 3.11 -14.38
C ALA A 332 2.36 3.42 -14.88
N TRP A 333 1.52 2.40 -15.04
CA TRP A 333 0.12 2.59 -15.42
C TRP A 333 -0.63 3.47 -14.40
N LEU A 334 -0.42 3.22 -13.11
CA LEU A 334 -1.04 4.00 -12.03
C LEU A 334 -0.59 5.47 -12.05
N LEU A 335 0.70 5.73 -12.20
CA LEU A 335 1.25 7.08 -12.18
C LEU A 335 0.79 7.90 -13.40
N ARG A 336 0.71 7.28 -14.59
CA ARG A 336 0.16 7.94 -15.79
C ARG A 336 -1.29 8.35 -15.60
N SER A 337 -2.12 7.46 -15.03
CA SER A 337 -3.54 7.75 -14.81
C SER A 337 -3.77 8.86 -13.78
N HIS A 338 -2.87 9.02 -12.81
CA HIS A 338 -3.00 10.02 -11.75
C HIS A 338 -2.32 11.36 -12.06
N THR A 339 -1.18 11.35 -12.77
CA THR A 339 -0.37 12.56 -12.96
C THR A 339 -0.47 13.16 -14.36
N LEU A 340 -1.00 12.40 -15.33
CA LEU A 340 -0.97 12.72 -16.77
C LEU A 340 0.43 12.90 -17.37
N VAL A 341 1.48 12.55 -16.61
CA VAL A 341 2.87 12.56 -17.10
C VAL A 341 3.14 11.28 -17.87
N ASP A 342 3.93 11.39 -18.94
CA ASP A 342 4.40 10.27 -19.74
C ASP A 342 5.47 9.45 -18.97
N VAL A 343 5.01 8.60 -18.07
CA VAL A 343 5.87 7.69 -17.29
C VAL A 343 6.10 6.39 -18.07
N ASP A 344 7.36 6.05 -18.34
CA ASP A 344 7.79 4.79 -18.93
C ASP A 344 8.08 3.75 -17.82
N CYS A 345 8.43 2.51 -18.18
CA CYS A 345 8.79 1.49 -17.21
C CYS A 345 9.92 0.57 -17.70
N TRP A 346 10.75 0.16 -16.76
CA TRP A 346 11.62 -0.99 -16.89
C TRP A 346 11.28 -2.01 -15.80
N THR A 347 10.98 -3.23 -16.22
CA THR A 347 10.45 -4.24 -15.31
C THR A 347 11.09 -5.61 -15.55
N ARG A 348 11.12 -6.45 -14.52
CA ARG A 348 11.63 -7.83 -14.59
C ARG A 348 10.81 -8.78 -13.71
N VAL A 349 10.55 -9.98 -14.21
CA VAL A 349 9.79 -11.05 -13.50
C VAL A 349 10.55 -12.37 -13.44
N TYR A 350 11.88 -12.33 -13.33
CA TYR A 350 12.69 -13.56 -13.21
C TYR A 350 12.53 -14.29 -11.86
N GLY A 351 11.69 -13.78 -10.96
CA GLY A 351 11.53 -14.31 -9.61
C GLY A 351 12.72 -14.04 -8.69
N GLN A 352 13.52 -13.02 -9.01
CA GLN A 352 14.74 -12.65 -8.29
C GLN A 352 14.72 -11.16 -7.95
N PRO A 353 15.36 -10.74 -6.85
CA PRO A 353 15.56 -9.33 -6.56
C PRO A 353 16.35 -8.65 -7.69
N LEU A 354 16.02 -7.39 -7.97
CA LEU A 354 16.74 -6.62 -8.98
C LEU A 354 18.18 -6.40 -8.54
N GLN A 355 19.11 -6.58 -9.48
CA GLN A 355 20.53 -6.33 -9.25
C GLN A 355 20.85 -4.88 -9.63
N PRO A 356 21.56 -4.11 -8.78
CA PRO A 356 21.95 -2.73 -9.06
C PRO A 356 22.66 -2.59 -10.41
N GLY A 357 23.53 -3.55 -10.75
CA GLY A 357 24.26 -3.57 -12.01
C GLY A 357 23.35 -3.61 -13.25
N THR A 358 22.22 -4.33 -13.19
CA THR A 358 21.28 -4.40 -14.32
C THR A 358 20.49 -3.10 -14.47
N ILE A 359 20.08 -2.49 -13.35
CA ILE A 359 19.41 -1.19 -13.35
C ILE A 359 20.37 -0.13 -13.92
N TYR A 360 21.63 -0.14 -13.49
CA TYR A 360 22.66 0.77 -14.00
C TYR A 360 22.86 0.64 -15.52
N GLN A 361 22.91 -0.58 -16.07
CA GLN A 361 23.01 -0.75 -17.53
C GLN A 361 21.80 -0.16 -18.27
N GLU A 362 20.61 -0.29 -17.67
CA GLU A 362 19.40 0.32 -18.23
C GLU A 362 19.45 1.86 -18.18
N ILE A 363 19.93 2.44 -17.07
CA ILE A 363 20.18 3.88 -16.97
C ILE A 363 21.07 4.34 -18.13
N LYS A 364 22.20 3.66 -18.35
CA LYS A 364 23.13 4.00 -19.44
C LYS A 364 22.50 3.90 -20.81
N ARG A 365 21.69 2.86 -21.05
CA ARG A 365 20.94 2.69 -22.30
C ARG A 365 20.00 3.87 -22.54
N VAL A 366 19.23 4.28 -21.52
CA VAL A 366 18.26 5.39 -21.62
C VAL A 366 18.98 6.74 -21.79
N MET A 367 20.02 7.00 -21.00
CA MET A 367 20.82 8.23 -21.08
C MET A 367 21.52 8.37 -22.44
N GLY A 368 21.99 7.26 -23.02
CA GLY A 368 22.56 7.25 -24.37
C GLY A 368 21.57 7.67 -25.46
N VAL A 369 20.30 7.29 -25.32
CA VAL A 369 19.22 7.70 -26.24
C VAL A 369 18.84 9.18 -26.04
N LEU A 370 18.81 9.66 -24.79
CA LEU A 370 18.52 11.07 -24.50
C LEU A 370 19.59 12.00 -25.07
N SER A 371 20.86 11.59 -25.01
CA SER A 371 21.99 12.36 -25.52
C SER A 371 22.17 12.28 -27.04
N SER A 372 21.60 11.29 -27.74
CA SER A 372 21.51 11.31 -29.21
C SER A 372 20.41 12.25 -29.69
N ASN A 373 19.23 12.23 -29.06
CA ASN A 373 18.10 13.06 -29.47
C ASN A 373 18.34 14.57 -29.28
N THR A 374 19.22 14.96 -28.36
CA THR A 374 19.61 16.37 -28.14
C THR A 374 20.69 16.86 -29.11
N LYS A 375 21.34 15.98 -29.88
CA LYS A 375 22.30 16.38 -30.93
C LYS A 375 21.64 16.60 -32.29
N ASP A 376 20.46 16.02 -32.50
CA ASP A 376 19.68 16.10 -33.74
C ASP A 376 18.56 17.18 -33.70
N ALA A 377 18.41 17.88 -32.57
CA ALA A 377 17.52 19.03 -32.37
C ALA A 377 18.35 20.31 -32.20
#